data_AF-A0A946PXY3-F1
#
_entry.id   AF-A0A946PXY3-F1
#
_cell.length_a   1.000
_cell.length_b   1.000
_cell.length_c   1.000
_cell.angle_alpha   90.00
_cell.angle_beta   90.00
_cell.angle_gamma   90.00
#
_symmetry.space_group_name_H-M   'P 1'
#
loop_
_entity.id
_entity.type
_entity.pdbx_description
1 polymer ?
#
loop_
_entity_poly.entity_id
_entity_poly.type
_entity_poly.pdbx_seq_one_letter_code
_entity_poly.pdbx_strand_id
1 'polypeptide(L)'
;MKTLLLTLLGIALTIISFENPMLFIFPMWIFVALFKAPLTRLFQRFPRNWGFVVAGVLFGMLTEIFAIINNLDVPPAERILLHPEPIPDLIYGLLYYSFLIFTWYFLLRKINFSAKEIFILTGIFGIFVEETGQVFLRIFSQPVTGALYAIIVAFVYGIFPMLAYLLTKESFPAERKKGRMRYYLLVALALFVQYAIYGNFVYNTIEKYF
;
A
#
# COMPACT_ATOMS: atom_id res chain seq x y z
N MET A 1 -1.09 5.14 29.49
CA MET A 1 -1.21 3.67 29.34
C MET A 1 -1.30 3.22 27.88
N LYS A 2 -2.27 3.68 27.07
CA LYS A 2 -2.41 3.27 25.65
C LYS A 2 -1.17 3.56 24.78
N THR A 3 -0.60 4.76 24.90
CA THR A 3 0.63 5.14 24.15
C THR A 3 1.82 4.26 24.52
N LEU A 4 2.03 4.03 25.82
CA LEU A 4 3.12 3.15 26.30
C LEU A 4 2.98 1.73 25.75
N LEU A 5 1.78 1.15 25.77
CA LEU A 5 1.52 -0.17 25.20
C LEU A 5 1.79 -0.23 23.70
N LEU A 6 1.36 0.79 22.95
CA LEU A 6 1.65 0.88 21.51
C LEU A 6 3.14 1.06 21.25
N THR A 7 3.86 1.84 22.06
CA THR A 7 5.31 1.99 21.94
C THR A 7 6.02 0.66 22.19
N LEU A 8 5.66 -0.05 23.27
CA LEU A 8 6.23 -1.36 23.57
C LEU A 8 5.93 -2.38 22.47
N LEU A 9 4.70 -2.38 21.95
CA LEU A 9 4.31 -3.24 20.83
C LEU A 9 5.09 -2.89 19.55
N GLY A 10 5.22 -1.60 19.23
CA GLY A 10 6.00 -1.13 18.08
C GLY A 10 7.47 -1.55 18.17
N ILE A 11 8.09 -1.41 19.35
CA ILE A 11 9.47 -1.87 19.59
C ILE A 11 9.57 -3.39 19.43
N ALA A 12 8.66 -4.15 20.06
CA ALA A 12 8.67 -5.61 19.98
C ALA A 12 8.52 -6.09 18.53
N LEU A 13 7.58 -5.53 17.77
CA LEU A 13 7.40 -5.87 16.35
C LEU A 13 8.58 -5.44 15.48
N THR A 14 9.25 -4.33 15.81
CA THR A 14 10.49 -3.91 15.13
C THR A 14 11.60 -4.94 15.32
N ILE A 15 11.77 -5.43 16.55
CA ILE A 15 12.76 -6.46 16.88
C ILE A 15 12.47 -7.76 16.09
N ILE A 16 11.21 -8.20 16.07
CA ILE A 16 10.79 -9.41 15.33
C ILE A 16 11.00 -9.24 13.82
N SER A 17 10.82 -8.03 13.29
CA SER A 17 10.95 -7.75 11.86
C SER A 17 12.38 -7.82 11.34
N PHE A 18 13.40 -7.89 12.19
CA PHE A 18 14.78 -8.09 11.72
C PHE A 18 15.00 -9.48 11.08
N GLU A 19 14.25 -10.50 11.52
CA GLU A 19 14.33 -11.84 10.93
C GLU A 19 13.50 -11.97 9.65
N ASN A 20 12.47 -11.15 9.51
CA ASN A 20 11.61 -11.09 8.33
C ASN A 20 11.30 -9.63 8.01
N PRO A 21 12.15 -8.96 7.21
CA PRO A 21 12.03 -7.53 6.91
C PRO A 21 10.66 -7.11 6.38
N MET A 22 9.93 -7.99 5.69
CA MET A 22 8.58 -7.69 5.22
C MET A 22 7.62 -7.32 6.37
N LEU A 23 7.86 -7.85 7.58
CA LEU A 23 7.07 -7.56 8.76
C LEU A 23 7.23 -6.12 9.27
N PHE A 24 8.22 -5.34 8.81
CA PHE A 24 8.37 -3.92 9.20
C PHE A 24 7.15 -3.06 8.83
N ILE A 25 6.25 -3.57 7.98
CA ILE A 25 4.95 -2.97 7.70
C ILE A 25 4.05 -2.84 8.94
N PHE A 26 4.16 -3.78 9.90
CA PHE A 26 3.39 -3.76 11.14
C PHE A 26 3.87 -2.70 12.14
N PRO A 27 5.16 -2.58 12.50
CA PRO A 27 5.61 -1.46 13.33
C PRO A 27 5.46 -0.12 12.60
N MET A 28 5.52 -0.07 11.27
CA MET A 28 5.33 1.17 10.50
C MET A 28 3.99 1.86 10.81
N TRP A 29 2.85 1.15 10.79
CA TRP A 29 1.57 1.80 11.10
C TRP A 29 1.46 2.25 12.56
N ILE A 30 2.08 1.50 13.48
CA ILE A 30 2.12 1.86 14.90
C ILE A 30 2.92 3.16 15.07
N PHE A 31 4.10 3.26 14.48
CA PHE A 31 4.91 4.47 14.56
C PHE A 31 4.23 5.64 13.86
N VAL A 32 3.55 5.44 12.74
CA VAL A 32 2.75 6.50 12.12
C VAL A 32 1.62 6.97 13.06
N ALA A 33 0.98 6.05 13.79
CA ALA A 33 -0.03 6.41 14.78
C ALA A 33 0.56 7.17 15.98
N LEU A 34 1.70 6.73 16.51
CA LEU A 34 2.41 7.37 17.63
C LEU A 34 2.94 8.76 17.26
N PHE A 35 3.49 8.91 16.05
CA PHE A 35 4.08 10.13 15.52
C PHE A 35 3.13 10.89 14.57
N LYS A 36 1.82 10.68 14.69
CA LYS A 36 0.83 11.26 13.78
C LYS A 36 0.95 12.78 13.68
N ALA A 37 1.00 13.49 14.81
CA ALA A 37 1.05 14.95 14.82
C ALA A 37 2.31 15.54 14.14
N PRO A 38 3.55 15.12 14.45
CA PRO A 38 4.72 15.60 13.73
C PRO A 38 4.70 15.19 12.25
N LEU A 39 4.26 13.99 11.91
CA LEU A 39 4.17 13.54 10.51
C LEU A 39 3.11 14.33 9.72
N THR A 40 1.94 14.59 10.28
CA THR A 40 0.93 15.45 9.66
C THR A 40 1.49 16.84 9.40
N ARG A 41 2.18 17.46 10.37
CA ARG A 41 2.85 18.76 10.17
C ARG A 41 3.90 18.71 9.06
N LEU A 42 4.65 17.62 8.95
CA LEU A 42 5.63 17.42 7.88
C LEU A 42 4.95 17.39 6.51
N PHE A 43 3.92 16.56 6.34
CA PHE A 43 3.25 16.39 5.05
C PHE A 43 2.30 17.54 4.67
N GLN A 44 1.86 18.35 5.64
CA GLN A 44 1.11 19.58 5.38
C GLN A 44 1.98 20.72 4.82
N ARG A 45 3.32 20.60 4.85
CA ARG A 45 4.22 21.57 4.20
C ARG A 45 4.13 21.52 2.68
N PHE A 46 3.65 20.41 2.11
CA PHE A 46 3.46 20.30 0.68
C PHE A 46 2.23 21.09 0.23
N PRO A 47 2.27 21.73 -0.95
CA PRO A 47 1.17 22.56 -1.41
C PRO A 47 -0.11 21.74 -1.60
N ARG A 48 -1.22 22.27 -1.08
CA ARG A 48 -2.56 21.72 -1.27
C ARG A 48 -2.64 20.28 -0.75
N ASN A 49 -3.03 19.34 -1.60
CA ASN A 49 -3.23 17.93 -1.29
C ASN A 49 -2.10 17.03 -1.82
N TRP A 50 -0.97 17.61 -2.26
CA TRP A 50 0.19 16.83 -2.72
C TRP A 50 0.88 16.06 -1.59
N GLY A 51 0.72 16.46 -0.34
CA GLY A 51 1.20 15.70 0.82
C GLY A 51 0.69 14.26 0.81
N PHE A 52 -0.53 14.02 0.30
CA PHE A 52 -1.08 12.67 0.13
C PHE A 52 -0.26 11.83 -0.87
N VAL A 53 0.14 12.43 -1.99
CA VAL A 53 0.91 11.74 -3.02
C VAL A 53 2.29 11.39 -2.49
N VAL A 54 2.99 12.36 -1.90
CA VAL A 54 4.33 12.15 -1.34
C VAL A 54 4.31 11.10 -0.23
N ALA A 55 3.38 11.19 0.72
CA ALA A 55 3.25 10.21 1.80
C ALA A 55 2.90 8.83 1.26
N GLY A 56 1.97 8.75 0.30
CA GLY A 56 1.54 7.49 -0.31
C GLY A 56 2.66 6.77 -1.04
N VAL A 57 3.39 7.48 -1.89
CA VAL A 57 4.55 6.93 -2.61
C VAL A 57 5.63 6.52 -1.63
N LEU A 58 5.94 7.35 -0.62
CA LEU A 58 6.93 7.00 0.40
C LEU A 58 6.57 5.70 1.15
N PHE A 59 5.33 5.56 1.62
CA PHE A 59 4.91 4.34 2.33
C PHE A 59 4.83 3.11 1.41
N GLY A 60 4.45 3.30 0.14
CA GLY A 60 4.53 2.25 -0.87
C GLY A 60 5.97 1.79 -1.10
N MET A 61 6.90 2.73 -1.31
CA MET A 61 8.32 2.42 -1.49
C MET A 61 8.95 1.78 -0.25
N LEU A 62 8.56 2.17 0.97
CA LEU A 62 9.02 1.48 2.18
C LEU A 62 8.56 0.03 2.19
N THR A 63 7.33 -0.23 1.76
CA THR A 63 6.79 -1.59 1.63
C THR A 63 7.59 -2.41 0.61
N GLU A 64 7.95 -1.80 -0.53
CA GLU A 64 8.82 -2.42 -1.54
C GLU A 64 10.20 -2.75 -0.99
N ILE A 65 10.83 -1.79 -0.32
CA ILE A 65 12.16 -1.96 0.27
C ILE A 65 12.15 -3.11 1.28
N PHE A 66 11.09 -3.21 2.11
CA PHE A 66 10.93 -4.31 3.05
C PHE A 66 10.78 -5.66 2.34
N ALA A 67 10.03 -5.72 1.24
CA ALA A 67 9.89 -6.92 0.43
C ALA A 67 11.22 -7.32 -0.24
N ILE A 68 11.94 -6.36 -0.83
CA ILE A 68 13.24 -6.58 -1.47
C ILE A 68 14.25 -7.11 -0.46
N ILE A 69 14.44 -6.43 0.68
CA ILE A 69 15.41 -6.86 1.71
C ILE A 69 15.09 -8.27 2.19
N ASN A 70 13.80 -8.59 2.38
CA ASN A 70 13.38 -9.93 2.79
C ASN A 70 13.71 -11.03 1.76
N ASN A 71 13.90 -10.68 0.48
CA ASN A 71 14.17 -11.61 -0.60
C ASN A 71 15.63 -11.61 -1.08
N LEU A 72 16.52 -10.77 -0.52
CA LEU A 72 17.91 -10.68 -0.97
C LEU A 72 18.69 -11.99 -0.76
N ASP A 73 18.45 -12.68 0.35
CA ASP A 73 19.16 -13.92 0.70
C ASP A 73 18.57 -15.17 0.01
N VAL A 74 17.44 -15.00 -0.69
CA VAL A 74 16.76 -16.07 -1.44
C VAL A 74 17.38 -16.17 -2.85
N PRO A 75 17.58 -17.38 -3.41
CA PRO A 75 18.03 -17.55 -4.78
C PRO A 75 17.15 -16.78 -5.78
N PRO A 76 17.71 -16.16 -6.84
CA PRO A 76 16.94 -15.33 -7.77
C PRO A 76 15.67 -15.97 -8.35
N ALA A 77 15.67 -17.28 -8.59
CA ALA A 77 14.53 -18.02 -9.13
C ALA A 77 13.39 -18.25 -8.12
N GLU A 78 13.67 -18.08 -6.83
CA GLU A 78 12.72 -18.29 -5.73
C GLU A 78 12.24 -16.96 -5.12
N ARG A 79 12.77 -15.82 -5.60
CA ARG A 79 12.37 -14.48 -5.13
C ARG A 79 10.94 -14.20 -5.56
N ILE A 80 10.11 -13.84 -4.59
CA ILE A 80 8.72 -13.42 -4.84
C ILE A 80 8.73 -11.89 -5.05
N LEU A 81 9.33 -11.46 -6.16
CA LEU A 81 9.48 -10.06 -6.58
C LEU A 81 9.08 -9.94 -8.07
N LEU A 82 8.86 -8.71 -8.56
CA LEU A 82 8.59 -8.48 -9.99
C LEU A 82 9.86 -8.64 -10.84
N HIS A 83 11.04 -8.48 -10.23
CA HIS A 83 12.33 -8.70 -10.86
C HIS A 83 13.34 -9.33 -9.89
N PRO A 84 14.22 -10.24 -10.34
CA PRO A 84 15.25 -10.82 -9.50
C PRO A 84 16.25 -9.77 -9.00
N GLU A 85 16.55 -8.75 -9.80
CA GLU A 85 17.45 -7.66 -9.41
C GLU A 85 16.71 -6.54 -8.66
N PRO A 86 17.25 -6.03 -7.53
CA PRO A 86 16.60 -5.01 -6.71
C PRO A 86 16.31 -3.67 -7.38
N ILE A 87 17.18 -3.21 -8.30
CA ILE A 87 17.04 -1.87 -8.90
C ILE A 87 15.84 -1.81 -9.85
N PRO A 88 15.68 -2.74 -10.82
CA PRO A 88 14.47 -2.80 -11.63
C PRO A 88 13.21 -2.96 -10.78
N ASP A 89 13.26 -3.79 -9.72
CA ASP A 89 12.14 -4.01 -8.81
C ASP A 89 11.71 -2.71 -8.10
N LEU A 90 12.66 -1.92 -7.59
CA LEU A 90 12.38 -0.59 -7.04
C LEU A 90 11.73 0.37 -8.06
N ILE A 91 12.11 0.29 -9.34
CA ILE A 91 11.53 1.12 -10.40
C ILE A 91 10.09 0.68 -10.69
N TYR A 92 9.85 -0.62 -10.76
CA TYR A 92 8.50 -1.19 -10.87
C TYR A 92 7.62 -0.75 -9.69
N GLY A 93 8.09 -0.95 -8.46
CA GLY A 93 7.42 -0.49 -7.25
C GLY A 93 7.11 1.01 -7.29
N LEU A 94 8.09 1.85 -7.61
CA LEU A 94 7.91 3.31 -7.66
C LEU A 94 6.77 3.71 -8.59
N LEU A 95 6.73 3.14 -9.78
CA LEU A 95 5.71 3.46 -10.77
C LEU A 95 4.36 2.87 -10.40
N TYR A 96 4.32 1.63 -9.89
CA TYR A 96 3.11 0.98 -9.42
C TYR A 96 2.45 1.78 -8.28
N TYR A 97 3.19 2.06 -7.21
CA TYR A 97 2.69 2.82 -6.06
C TYR A 97 2.31 4.24 -6.45
N SER A 98 3.06 4.90 -7.33
CA SER A 98 2.68 6.22 -7.85
C SER A 98 1.34 6.18 -8.56
N PHE A 99 1.12 5.24 -9.48
CA PHE A 99 -0.13 5.11 -10.23
C PHE A 99 -1.34 4.84 -9.32
N LEU A 100 -1.19 3.93 -8.37
CA LEU A 100 -2.23 3.61 -7.41
C LEU A 100 -2.55 4.82 -6.52
N ILE A 101 -1.53 5.52 -6.01
CA ILE A 101 -1.72 6.72 -5.18
C ILE A 101 -2.32 7.87 -5.99
N PHE A 102 -1.95 8.07 -7.25
CA PHE A 102 -2.60 9.06 -8.11
C PHE A 102 -4.08 8.73 -8.34
N THR A 103 -4.40 7.45 -8.52
CA THR A 103 -5.79 7.00 -8.64
C THR A 103 -6.61 7.40 -7.41
N TRP A 104 -6.11 7.12 -6.20
CA TRP A 104 -6.74 7.57 -4.97
C TRP A 104 -6.77 9.10 -4.84
N TYR A 105 -5.70 9.80 -5.22
CA TYR A 105 -5.63 11.26 -5.18
C TYR A 105 -6.78 11.89 -5.97
N PHE A 106 -7.05 11.41 -7.18
CA PHE A 106 -8.15 11.91 -8.01
C PHE A 106 -9.53 11.58 -7.41
N LEU A 107 -9.72 10.37 -6.90
CA LEU A 107 -10.96 9.94 -6.25
C LEU A 107 -11.25 10.77 -4.98
N LEU A 108 -10.26 10.94 -4.12
CA LEU A 108 -10.37 11.65 -2.84
C LEU A 108 -10.59 13.15 -3.00
N ARG A 109 -10.28 13.74 -4.17
CA ARG A 109 -10.65 15.13 -4.48
C ARG A 109 -12.14 15.33 -4.69
N LYS A 110 -12.90 14.27 -4.97
CA LYS A 110 -14.32 14.36 -5.35
C LYS A 110 -15.24 13.65 -4.37
N ILE A 111 -14.74 12.60 -3.71
CA ILE A 111 -15.53 11.72 -2.85
C ILE A 111 -14.90 11.66 -1.47
N ASN A 112 -15.75 11.72 -0.44
CA ASN A 112 -15.35 11.66 0.95
C ASN A 112 -15.30 10.19 1.42
N PHE A 113 -14.14 9.57 1.27
CA PHE A 113 -13.86 8.25 1.83
C PHE A 113 -13.24 8.37 3.23
N SER A 114 -13.51 7.39 4.08
CA SER A 114 -12.82 7.19 5.35
C SER A 114 -11.52 6.41 5.13
N ALA A 115 -10.58 6.53 6.08
CA ALA A 115 -9.34 5.75 6.08
C ALA A 115 -9.62 4.23 6.03
N LYS A 116 -10.67 3.79 6.73
CA LYS A 116 -11.12 2.39 6.74
C LYS A 116 -11.60 1.94 5.35
N GLU A 117 -12.36 2.77 4.65
CA GLU A 117 -12.81 2.44 3.29
C GLU A 117 -11.63 2.34 2.32
N ILE A 118 -10.66 3.25 2.38
CA ILE A 118 -9.44 3.19 1.55
C ILE A 118 -8.66 1.90 1.82
N PHE A 119 -8.48 1.55 3.10
CA PHE A 119 -7.82 0.31 3.52
C PHE A 119 -8.53 -0.93 2.96
N ILE A 120 -9.84 -1.04 3.16
CA ILE A 120 -10.61 -2.20 2.73
C ILE A 120 -10.63 -2.31 1.20
N LEU A 121 -10.91 -1.21 0.49
CA LEU A 121 -11.02 -1.22 -0.97
C LEU A 121 -9.68 -1.55 -1.61
N THR A 122 -8.58 -0.98 -1.12
CA THR A 122 -7.25 -1.28 -1.66
C THR A 122 -6.76 -2.66 -1.25
N GLY A 123 -7.07 -3.11 -0.03
CA GLY A 123 -6.72 -4.45 0.43
C GLY A 123 -7.46 -5.55 -0.36
N ILE A 124 -8.76 -5.38 -0.60
CA ILE A 124 -9.53 -6.29 -1.47
C ILE A 124 -8.95 -6.28 -2.88
N PHE A 125 -8.64 -5.10 -3.42
CA PHE A 125 -7.99 -5.00 -4.71
C PHE A 125 -6.66 -5.78 -4.74
N GLY A 126 -5.83 -5.67 -3.71
CA GLY A 126 -4.60 -6.45 -3.54
C GLY A 126 -4.82 -7.97 -3.67
N ILE A 127 -5.84 -8.51 -3.01
CA ILE A 127 -6.19 -9.95 -3.11
C ILE A 127 -6.44 -10.38 -4.56
N PHE A 128 -7.06 -9.52 -5.38
CA PHE A 128 -7.39 -9.84 -6.78
C PHE A 128 -6.22 -9.66 -7.75
N VAL A 129 -5.24 -8.82 -7.45
CA VAL A 129 -4.14 -8.50 -8.38
C VAL A 129 -2.82 -9.18 -8.01
N GLU A 130 -2.61 -9.45 -6.73
CA GLU A 130 -1.38 -10.07 -6.24
C GLU A 130 -1.16 -11.44 -6.91
N GLU A 131 0.08 -11.69 -7.34
CA GLU A 131 0.46 -12.87 -8.12
C GLU A 131 -0.49 -13.12 -9.32
N THR A 132 -0.97 -12.07 -10.00
CA THR A 132 -1.94 -12.19 -11.10
C THR A 132 -3.24 -12.92 -10.67
N GLY A 133 -3.69 -12.66 -9.44
CA GLY A 133 -4.93 -13.21 -8.90
C GLY A 133 -4.81 -14.61 -8.28
N GLN A 134 -3.61 -15.19 -8.20
CA GLN A 134 -3.40 -16.46 -7.52
C GLN A 134 -3.76 -16.39 -6.03
N VAL A 135 -3.58 -15.24 -5.39
CA VAL A 135 -3.97 -15.05 -3.98
C VAL A 135 -5.46 -15.27 -3.77
N PHE A 136 -6.30 -14.73 -4.66
CA PHE A 136 -7.74 -14.97 -4.62
C PHE A 136 -8.08 -16.46 -4.80
N LEU A 137 -7.43 -17.14 -5.76
CA LEU A 137 -7.67 -18.56 -6.01
C LEU A 137 -7.24 -19.45 -4.83
N ARG A 138 -6.13 -19.11 -4.17
CA ARG A 138 -5.61 -19.82 -2.98
C ARG A 138 -6.59 -19.84 -1.81
N ILE A 139 -7.48 -18.84 -1.69
CA ILE A 139 -8.54 -18.83 -0.66
C ILE A 139 -9.46 -20.05 -0.81
N PHE A 140 -9.67 -20.55 -2.03
CA PHE A 140 -10.55 -21.69 -2.27
C PHE A 140 -9.79 -23.01 -2.36
N SER A 141 -8.58 -23.02 -2.92
CA SER A 141 -7.78 -24.24 -3.04
C SER A 141 -7.08 -24.65 -1.74
N GLN A 142 -6.74 -23.68 -0.88
CA GLN A 142 -6.15 -23.91 0.44
C GLN A 142 -6.85 -23.04 1.49
N PRO A 143 -8.07 -23.40 1.95
CA PRO A 143 -8.94 -22.46 2.66
C PRO A 143 -8.34 -21.77 3.89
N VAL A 144 -7.55 -22.48 4.70
CA VAL A 144 -6.96 -21.90 5.91
C VAL A 144 -5.74 -21.04 5.58
N THR A 145 -4.72 -21.64 4.96
CA THR A 145 -3.45 -20.96 4.65
C THR A 145 -3.62 -19.87 3.60
N GLY A 146 -4.45 -20.11 2.58
CA GLY A 146 -4.80 -19.15 1.54
C GLY A 146 -5.59 -17.95 2.09
N ALA A 147 -6.55 -18.16 2.98
CA ALA A 147 -7.25 -17.04 3.63
C ALA A 147 -6.33 -16.21 4.53
N LEU A 148 -5.45 -16.86 5.30
CA LEU A 148 -4.45 -16.16 6.11
C LEU A 148 -3.51 -15.33 5.25
N TYR A 149 -3.02 -15.90 4.14
CA TYR A 149 -2.18 -15.18 3.19
C TYR A 149 -2.91 -14.00 2.54
N ALA A 150 -4.17 -14.18 2.13
CA ALA A 150 -4.98 -13.10 1.57
C ALA A 150 -5.21 -11.94 2.57
N ILE A 151 -5.34 -12.24 3.86
CA ILE A 151 -5.43 -11.21 4.91
C ILE A 151 -4.13 -10.41 5.00
N ILE A 152 -2.97 -11.08 4.93
CA ILE A 152 -1.65 -10.42 4.95
C ILE A 152 -1.52 -9.52 3.71
N VAL A 153 -1.81 -10.04 2.51
CA VAL A 153 -1.77 -9.28 1.26
C VAL A 153 -2.69 -8.07 1.32
N ALA A 154 -3.93 -8.24 1.78
CA ALA A 154 -4.87 -7.14 1.94
C ALA A 154 -4.36 -6.06 2.91
N PHE A 155 -3.66 -6.47 3.97
CA PHE A 155 -3.03 -5.54 4.90
C PHE A 155 -1.91 -4.75 4.20
N VAL A 156 -1.02 -5.44 3.48
CA VAL A 156 0.10 -4.84 2.73
C VAL A 156 -0.39 -3.78 1.75
N TYR A 157 -1.39 -4.12 0.95
CA TYR A 157 -1.95 -3.20 -0.04
C TYR A 157 -2.78 -2.07 0.58
N GLY A 158 -3.54 -2.38 1.63
CA GLY A 158 -4.44 -1.42 2.26
C GLY A 158 -3.70 -0.33 3.03
N ILE A 159 -2.54 -0.66 3.61
CA ILE A 159 -1.94 0.17 4.66
C ILE A 159 -1.38 1.49 4.14
N PHE A 160 -0.61 1.48 3.05
CA PHE A 160 0.10 2.66 2.59
C PHE A 160 -0.82 3.82 2.12
N PRO A 161 -1.89 3.61 1.33
CA PRO A 161 -2.80 4.71 0.98
C PRO A 161 -3.62 5.17 2.19
N MET A 162 -3.93 4.25 3.12
CA MET A 162 -4.65 4.55 4.35
C MET A 162 -3.83 5.43 5.29
N LEU A 163 -2.54 5.10 5.51
CA LEU A 163 -1.62 5.91 6.30
C LEU A 163 -1.40 7.29 5.66
N ALA A 164 -1.19 7.34 4.34
CA ALA A 164 -1.08 8.60 3.62
C ALA A 164 -2.33 9.48 3.83
N TYR A 165 -3.53 8.90 3.71
CA TYR A 165 -4.77 9.63 3.94
C TYR A 165 -4.94 10.07 5.40
N LEU A 166 -4.61 9.22 6.37
CA LEU A 166 -4.69 9.57 7.80
C LEU A 166 -3.86 10.80 8.16
N LEU A 167 -2.70 10.97 7.51
CA LEU A 167 -1.81 12.10 7.74
C LEU A 167 -2.24 13.38 7.00
N THR A 168 -3.02 13.25 5.93
CA THR A 168 -3.28 14.35 4.97
C THR A 168 -4.76 14.62 4.74
N LYS A 169 -5.66 13.99 5.51
CA LYS A 169 -7.11 14.12 5.38
C LYS A 169 -7.59 15.57 5.33
N GLU A 170 -6.99 16.43 6.15
CA GLU A 170 -7.34 17.86 6.26
C GLU A 170 -6.95 18.68 5.03
N SER A 171 -6.04 18.17 4.19
CA SER A 171 -5.60 18.81 2.95
C SER A 171 -6.61 18.67 1.81
N PHE A 172 -7.61 17.80 1.97
CA PHE A 172 -8.68 17.63 0.98
C PHE A 172 -9.88 18.54 1.30
N PRO A 173 -10.64 19.02 0.28
CA PRO A 173 -11.82 19.84 0.51
C PRO A 173 -12.83 19.18 1.46
N ALA A 174 -13.44 19.98 2.34
CA ALA A 174 -14.51 19.49 3.23
C ALA A 174 -15.77 19.12 2.45
N GLU A 175 -16.10 19.89 1.41
CA GLU A 175 -17.26 19.70 0.54
C GLU A 175 -16.97 18.63 -0.52
N ARG A 176 -17.07 17.36 -0.14
CA ARG A 176 -16.95 16.20 -1.02
C ARG A 176 -18.20 15.34 -0.97
N LYS A 177 -18.50 14.63 -2.06
CA LYS A 177 -19.68 13.77 -2.13
C LYS A 177 -19.55 12.64 -1.09
N LYS A 178 -20.58 12.43 -0.26
CA LYS A 178 -20.60 11.31 0.69
C LYS A 178 -20.49 9.97 -0.05
N GLY A 179 -19.78 9.01 0.55
CA GLY A 179 -19.71 7.63 0.07
C GLY A 179 -21.10 7.06 -0.19
N ARG A 180 -21.30 6.50 -1.39
CA ARG A 180 -22.50 5.78 -1.82
C ARG A 180 -22.02 4.54 -2.55
N MET A 181 -22.83 3.47 -2.59
CA MET A 181 -22.45 2.20 -3.22
C MET A 181 -21.87 2.35 -4.63
N ARG A 182 -22.46 3.23 -5.46
CA ARG A 182 -21.97 3.54 -6.81
C ARG A 182 -20.52 4.04 -6.85
N TYR A 183 -20.03 4.69 -5.80
CA TYR A 183 -18.66 5.17 -5.71
C TYR A 183 -17.67 4.05 -5.35
N TYR A 184 -18.12 2.99 -4.69
CA TYR A 184 -17.28 1.80 -4.50
C TYR A 184 -17.08 1.05 -5.82
N LEU A 185 -18.12 0.95 -6.64
CA LEU A 185 -17.99 0.42 -8.01
C LEU A 185 -17.04 1.29 -8.86
N LEU A 186 -17.14 2.61 -8.73
CA LEU A 186 -16.23 3.53 -9.40
C LEU A 186 -14.77 3.34 -8.93
N VAL A 187 -14.53 3.14 -7.63
CA VAL A 187 -13.19 2.86 -7.09
C VAL A 187 -12.67 1.54 -7.66
N ALA A 188 -13.48 0.48 -7.63
CA ALA A 188 -13.09 -0.81 -8.18
C ALA A 188 -12.72 -0.71 -9.67
N LEU A 189 -13.53 0.00 -10.46
CA LEU A 189 -13.24 0.26 -11.87
C LEU A 189 -11.96 1.10 -12.05
N ALA A 190 -11.77 2.14 -11.26
CA ALA A 190 -10.60 3.01 -11.36
C ALA A 190 -9.30 2.26 -11.00
N LEU A 191 -9.32 1.44 -9.94
CA LEU A 191 -8.19 0.59 -9.55
C LEU A 191 -7.92 -0.50 -10.60
N PHE A 192 -8.97 -1.11 -11.16
CA PHE A 192 -8.83 -2.06 -12.26
C PHE A 192 -8.20 -1.42 -13.50
N VAL A 193 -8.67 -0.23 -13.90
CA VAL A 193 -8.10 0.53 -15.03
C VAL A 193 -6.64 0.88 -14.73
N GLN A 194 -6.32 1.31 -13.51
CA GLN A 194 -4.95 1.58 -13.10
C GLN A 194 -4.06 0.33 -13.23
N TYR A 195 -4.50 -0.82 -12.74
CA TYR A 195 -3.79 -2.10 -12.86
C TYR A 195 -3.60 -2.49 -14.33
N ALA A 196 -4.65 -2.39 -15.14
CA ALA A 196 -4.61 -2.72 -16.55
C ALA A 196 -3.63 -1.83 -17.32
N ILE A 197 -3.61 -0.52 -17.03
CA ILE A 197 -2.65 0.42 -17.64
C ILE A 197 -1.22 0.04 -17.20
N TYR A 198 -1.03 -0.22 -15.91
CA TYR A 198 0.27 -0.59 -15.39
C TYR A 198 0.81 -1.87 -16.05
N GLY A 199 0.05 -2.97 -16.00
CA GLY A 199 0.49 -4.27 -16.53
C GLY A 199 0.66 -4.27 -18.05
N ASN A 200 -0.30 -3.73 -18.80
CA ASN A 200 -0.27 -3.84 -20.27
C ASN A 200 0.66 -2.84 -20.95
N PHE A 201 0.93 -1.69 -20.32
CA PHE A 201 1.72 -0.62 -20.93
C PHE A 201 2.97 -0.30 -20.15
N VAL A 202 2.85 0.03 -18.85
CA VAL A 202 3.98 0.54 -18.06
C VAL A 202 5.01 -0.57 -17.83
N TYR A 203 4.59 -1.70 -17.26
CA TYR A 203 5.44 -2.86 -17.00
C TYR A 203 6.12 -3.35 -18.29
N ASN A 204 5.33 -3.68 -19.32
CA ASN A 204 5.83 -4.11 -20.62
C ASN A 204 6.77 -3.12 -21.32
N THR A 205 6.69 -1.82 -21.01
CA THR A 205 7.61 -0.83 -21.58
C THR A 205 8.93 -0.84 -20.84
N ILE A 206 8.89 -0.87 -19.51
CA ILE A 206 10.08 -0.85 -18.66
C ILE A 206 10.86 -2.16 -18.77
N GLU A 207 10.17 -3.29 -18.86
CA GLU A 207 10.75 -4.62 -19.05
C GLU A 207 11.64 -4.69 -20.30
N LYS A 208 11.39 -3.88 -21.33
CA LYS A 208 12.26 -3.83 -22.52
C LYS A 208 13.63 -3.21 -22.27
N TYR A 209 13.83 -2.54 -21.14
CA TYR A 209 15.07 -1.85 -20.78
C TYR A 209 15.88 -2.60 -19.71
N PHE A 210 15.39 -3.73 -19.23
CA PHE A 210 16.06 -4.61 -18.26
C PHE A 210 16.17 -6.02 -18.84
#